data_AF-A0A5M9P0F3-F1
#
_entry.id   AF-A0A5M9P0F3-F1
#
_cell.length_a   1.000
_cell.length_b   1.000
_cell.length_c   1.000
_cell.angle_alpha   90.00
_cell.angle_beta   90.00
_cell.angle_gamma   90.00
#
_symmetry.space_group_name_H-M   'P 1'
#
loop_
_entity.id
_entity.type
_entity.pdbx_description
1 polymer ?
#
loop_
_entity_poly.entity_id
_entity_poly.type
_entity_poly.pdbx_seq_one_letter_code
_entity_poly.pdbx_strand_id
1 'polypeptide(L)'
;MNMRVLIGLITTFIGLFAMVYLIAGGAQFPISQWPKEAYLGLVFSVVWGAGVAASVAYFFSALIFVTVAVVCYAVGYKIGGFFSSEPEA
;
A
#
# COMPACT_ATOMS: atom_id res chain seq x y z
N MET A 1 -13.06 -3.85 -19.15
CA MET A 1 -12.12 -4.31 -18.12
C MET A 1 -12.87 -5.23 -17.18
N ASN A 2 -12.34 -6.40 -16.82
CA ASN A 2 -13.06 -7.35 -15.95
C ASN A 2 -13.35 -6.72 -14.58
N MET A 3 -14.60 -6.85 -14.10
CA MET A 3 -15.05 -6.26 -12.83
C MET A 3 -14.20 -6.73 -11.63
N ARG A 4 -13.68 -7.97 -11.68
CA ARG A 4 -12.71 -8.50 -10.70
C ARG A 4 -11.40 -7.73 -10.66
N VAL A 5 -10.88 -7.37 -11.84
CA VAL A 5 -9.63 -6.60 -11.98
C VAL A 5 -9.85 -5.15 -11.54
N LEU A 6 -11.01 -4.56 -11.87
CA LEU A 6 -11.39 -3.22 -11.41
C LEU A 6 -11.45 -3.15 -9.88
N ILE A 7 -12.12 -4.11 -9.22
CA ILE A 7 -12.22 -4.16 -7.75
C ILE A 7 -10.83 -4.36 -7.13
N GLY A 8 -10.03 -5.29 -7.65
CA GLY A 8 -8.65 -5.50 -7.21
C GLY A 8 -7.81 -4.21 -7.29
N LEU A 9 -7.92 -3.48 -8.39
CA LEU A 9 -7.20 -2.22 -8.60
C LEU A 9 -7.67 -1.13 -7.64
N ILE A 10 -8.98 -0.96 -7.45
CA ILE A 10 -9.54 0.01 -6.49
C ILE A 10 -9.07 -0.30 -5.07
N THR A 11 -9.15 -1.56 -4.64
CA THR A 11 -8.67 -1.99 -3.30
C THR A 11 -7.17 -1.74 -3.13
N THR A 12 -6.37 -1.89 -4.19
CA THR A 12 -4.94 -1.57 -4.17
C THR A 12 -4.69 -0.10 -3.93
N PHE A 13 -5.39 0.78 -4.65
CA PHE A 13 -5.27 2.23 -4.46
C PHE A 13 -5.69 2.64 -3.05
N ILE A 14 -6.81 2.11 -2.54
CA ILE A 14 -7.28 2.38 -1.18
C ILE A 14 -6.25 1.89 -0.15
N GLY A 15 -5.70 0.69 -0.33
CA GLY A 15 -4.68 0.12 0.56
C GLY A 15 -3.39 0.94 0.61
N LEU A 16 -2.90 1.39 -0.55
CA LEU A 16 -1.74 2.27 -0.63
C LEU A 16 -2.01 3.64 0.02
N PHE A 17 -3.18 4.23 -0.24
CA PHE A 17 -3.57 5.49 0.41
C PHE A 17 -3.72 5.36 1.93
N ALA A 18 -4.32 4.26 2.41
CA ALA A 18 -4.46 3.99 3.83
C ALA A 18 -3.08 3.83 4.50
N MET A 19 -2.16 3.11 3.86
CA MET A 19 -0.79 2.99 4.35
C MET A 19 -0.08 4.35 4.43
N VAL A 20 -0.16 5.16 3.37
CA VAL A 20 0.40 6.52 3.36
C VAL A 20 -0.23 7.38 4.46
N TYR A 21 -1.55 7.31 4.65
CA TYR A 21 -2.26 8.04 5.68
C TYR A 21 -1.86 7.60 7.10
N LEU A 22 -1.67 6.30 7.35
CA LEU A 22 -1.25 5.82 8.67
C LEU A 22 0.15 6.29 9.06
N ILE A 23 1.05 6.46 8.08
CA ILE A 23 2.42 6.87 8.32
C ILE A 23 2.56 8.40 8.34
N ALA A 24 1.93 9.09 7.37
CA ALA A 24 2.11 10.53 7.15
C ALA A 24 0.90 11.40 7.56
N GLY A 25 -0.23 10.81 7.95
CA GLY A 25 -1.47 11.55 8.24
C GLY A 25 -1.40 12.44 9.49
N GLY A 26 -0.44 12.19 10.38
CA GLY A 26 -0.13 13.09 11.50
C GLY A 26 0.85 14.21 11.14
N ALA A 27 1.39 14.24 9.92
CA ALA A 27 2.41 15.19 9.54
C ALA A 27 1.79 16.51 9.07
N GLN A 28 2.41 17.63 9.44
CA GLN A 28 1.99 19.00 9.08
C GLN A 28 2.27 19.36 7.61
N PHE A 29 2.58 18.37 6.77
CA PHE A 29 2.97 18.56 5.37
C PHE A 29 1.75 18.54 4.44
N PRO A 30 1.81 19.23 3.29
CA PRO A 30 0.77 19.16 2.28
C PRO A 30 0.59 17.72 1.74
N ILE A 31 -0.66 17.35 1.42
CA ILE A 31 -1.05 15.99 1.00
C ILE A 31 -0.24 15.48 -0.21
N SER A 32 0.21 16.38 -1.09
CA SER A 32 1.05 16.04 -2.24
C SER A 32 2.41 15.45 -1.85
N GLN A 33 2.91 15.73 -0.65
CA GLN A 33 4.18 15.23 -0.14
C GLN A 33 4.03 13.95 0.70
N TRP A 34 2.82 13.60 1.12
CA TRP A 34 2.56 12.44 1.98
C TRP A 34 3.11 11.12 1.44
N PRO A 35 3.02 10.78 0.13
CA PRO A 35 3.58 9.53 -0.37
C PRO A 35 5.10 9.45 -0.18
N LYS A 36 5.79 10.57 -0.39
CA LYS A 36 7.25 10.68 -0.20
C LYS A 36 7.60 10.58 1.28
N GLU A 37 6.89 11.30 2.14
CA GLU A 37 7.13 11.29 3.59
C GLU A 37 6.84 9.91 4.20
N ALA A 38 5.77 9.23 3.76
CA ALA A 38 5.47 7.87 4.19
C ALA A 38 6.58 6.88 3.80
N TYR A 39 7.13 7.02 2.59
CA TYR A 39 8.26 6.20 2.15
C TYR A 39 9.53 6.47 2.96
N LEU A 40 9.89 7.74 3.16
CA LEU A 40 11.05 8.11 3.96
C LEU A 40 10.89 7.74 5.43
N GLY A 41 9.68 7.85 5.98
CA GLY A 41 9.34 7.39 7.32
C GLY A 41 9.56 5.89 7.48
N LEU A 42 9.19 5.08 6.49
CA LEU A 42 9.52 3.65 6.49
C LEU A 42 11.02 3.39 6.41
N VAL A 43 11.74 4.09 5.53
CA VAL A 43 13.20 3.95 5.42
C VAL A 43 13.84 4.28 6.75
N PHE A 44 13.42 5.36 7.40
CA PHE A 44 13.86 5.73 8.73
C PHE A 44 13.56 4.64 9.76
N SER A 45 12.32 4.12 9.81
CA SER A 45 11.97 3.02 10.72
C SER A 45 12.79 1.76 10.50
N VAL A 46 13.15 1.44 9.25
CA VAL A 46 14.01 0.27 8.93
C VAL A 46 15.46 0.53 9.33
N VAL A 47 16.03 1.70 9.00
CA VAL A 47 17.41 2.06 9.42
C VAL A 47 17.51 2.08 10.94
N TRP A 48 16.55 2.71 11.60
CA TRP A 48 16.54 2.86 13.06
C TRP A 48 16.21 1.55 13.77
N GLY A 49 15.19 0.81 13.32
CA GLY A 49 14.71 -0.41 13.97
C GLY A 49 15.58 -1.64 13.71
N ALA A 50 16.16 -1.78 12.52
CA ALA A 50 16.99 -2.92 12.15
C ALA A 50 18.50 -2.61 12.12
N GLY A 51 18.90 -1.34 12.28
CA GLY A 51 20.31 -0.95 12.32
C GLY A 51 21.06 -1.14 10.99
N VAL A 52 20.35 -1.16 9.86
CA VAL A 52 20.92 -1.46 8.55
C VAL A 52 21.33 -0.19 7.81
N ALA A 53 22.33 -0.30 6.93
CA ALA A 53 22.76 0.80 6.06
C ALA A 53 21.59 1.36 5.21
N ALA A 54 21.61 2.69 4.99
CA ALA A 54 20.54 3.42 4.31
C ALA A 54 20.18 2.83 2.95
N SER A 55 21.17 2.40 2.15
CA SER A 55 20.95 1.78 0.83
C SER A 55 20.07 0.54 0.89
N VAL A 56 20.25 -0.29 1.92
CA VAL A 56 19.49 -1.53 2.11
C VAL A 56 18.08 -1.22 2.61
N ALA A 57 17.95 -0.22 3.48
CA ALA A 57 16.65 0.23 3.96
C ALA A 57 15.76 0.77 2.83
N TYR A 58 16.32 1.52 1.87
CA TYR A 58 15.58 1.93 0.67
C TYR A 58 15.03 0.72 -0.10
N PHE A 59 15.85 -0.30 -0.31
CA PHE A 59 15.41 -1.50 -1.01
C PHE A 59 14.29 -2.24 -0.25
N PHE A 60 14.43 -2.39 1.06
CA PHE A 60 13.40 -3.02 1.90
C PHE A 60 12.10 -2.22 1.94
N SER A 61 12.16 -0.89 2.06
CA SER A 61 10.96 -0.05 2.05
C SER A 61 10.22 -0.12 0.71
N ALA A 62 10.94 -0.20 -0.41
CA ALA A 62 10.34 -0.45 -1.71
C ALA A 62 9.64 -1.82 -1.77
N LEU A 63 10.28 -2.87 -1.25
CA LEU A 63 9.66 -4.20 -1.14
C LEU A 63 8.39 -4.19 -0.28
N ILE A 64 8.37 -3.43 0.81
CA ILE A 64 7.17 -3.29 1.66
C ILE A 64 6.03 -2.66 0.86
N PHE A 65 6.29 -1.57 0.13
CA PHE A 65 5.27 -0.93 -0.72
C PHE A 65 4.71 -1.90 -1.79
N VAL A 66 5.58 -2.66 -2.44
CA VAL A 66 5.17 -3.67 -3.43
C VAL A 66 4.35 -4.77 -2.76
N THR A 67 4.76 -5.24 -1.57
CA THR A 67 4.05 -6.29 -0.84
C THR A 67 2.66 -5.83 -0.44
N VAL A 68 2.52 -4.60 0.08
CA VAL A 68 1.21 -4.02 0.41
C VAL A 68 0.33 -3.90 -0.84
N ALA A 69 0.89 -3.42 -1.97
CA ALA A 69 0.15 -3.35 -3.22
C ALA A 69 -0.35 -4.73 -3.68
N VAL A 70 0.52 -5.76 -3.65
CA VAL A 70 0.18 -7.13 -4.06
C VAL A 70 -0.86 -7.75 -3.13
N VAL A 71 -0.71 -7.57 -1.81
CA VAL A 71 -1.67 -8.12 -0.82
C VAL A 71 -3.03 -7.44 -0.99
N CYS A 72 -3.08 -6.11 -1.09
CA CYS A 72 -4.34 -5.39 -1.31
C CYS A 72 -4.99 -5.75 -2.65
N TYR A 73 -4.20 -5.93 -3.71
CA TYR A 73 -4.69 -6.41 -4.99
C TYR A 73 -5.26 -7.82 -4.88
N ALA A 74 -4.54 -8.74 -4.25
CA ALA A 74 -4.99 -10.13 -4.07
C ALA A 74 -6.28 -10.21 -3.26
N VAL A 75 -6.39 -9.43 -2.19
CA VAL A 75 -7.61 -9.32 -1.37
C VAL A 75 -8.77 -8.76 -2.21
N GLY A 76 -8.58 -7.63 -2.89
CA GLY A 76 -9.62 -7.02 -3.73
C GLY A 76 -10.03 -7.90 -4.91
N TYR A 77 -9.08 -8.58 -5.54
CA TYR A 77 -9.34 -9.51 -6.64
C TYR A 77 -10.15 -10.72 -6.14
N LYS A 78 -9.83 -11.26 -4.96
CA LYS A 78 -10.60 -12.35 -4.35
C LYS A 78 -12.02 -11.90 -4.00
N ILE A 79 -12.20 -10.72 -3.42
CA ILE A 79 -13.52 -10.13 -3.11
C ILE A 79 -14.32 -9.89 -4.39
N GLY A 80 -13.70 -9.36 -5.45
CA GLY A 80 -14.34 -9.18 -6.74
C GLY A 80 -14.74 -10.52 -7.38
N GLY A 81 -13.99 -11.59 -7.10
CA GLY A 81 -14.36 -12.96 -7.44
C GLY A 81 -15.64 -13.43 -6.76
N PHE A 82 -15.80 -13.15 -5.46
CA PHE A 82 -17.01 -13.46 -4.68
C PHE A 82 -18.23 -12.64 -5.14
N PHE A 83 -18.07 -11.34 -5.38
CA PHE A 83 -19.16 -10.50 -5.90
C PHE A 83 -19.63 -10.91 -7.30
N SER A 84 -18.74 -11.53 -8.08
CA SER A 84 -19.04 -12.05 -9.40
C SER A 84 -19.67 -13.45 -9.37
N SER A 85 -19.77 -14.09 -8.20
CA SER A 85 -20.39 -15.40 -7.99
C SER A 85 -21.77 -15.34 -7.33
N GLU A 86 -22.34 -14.16 -7.16
CA GLU A 86 -23.72 -13.99 -6.70
C GLU A 86 -24.60 -13.56 -7.89
N PRO A 87 -25.08 -14.51 -8.72
CA PRO A 87 -26.26 -14.28 -9.53
C PRO A 87 -27.50 -14.47 -8.63
N GLU A 88 -28.40 -13.49 -8.68
CA GLU A 88 -29.83 -13.65 -8.42
C GLU A 88 -30.25 -14.23 -7.06
N ALA A 89 -30.64 -13.32 -6.15
CA ALA A 89 -31.70 -13.58 -5.17
C ALA A 89 -32.77 -12.48 -5.29
#